data_AF-A0A0P7VDX8-F1
#
_entry.id   AF-A0A0P7VDX8-F1
#
_cell.length_a   1.000
_cell.length_b   1.000
_cell.length_c   1.000
_cell.angle_alpha   90.00
_cell.angle_beta   90.00
_cell.angle_gamma   90.00
#
_symmetry.space_group_name_H-M   'P 1'
#
loop_
_entity.id
_entity.type
_entity.pdbx_description
1 polymer ?
#
loop_
_entity_poly.entity_id
_entity_poly.type
_entity_poly.pdbx_seq_one_letter_code
_entity_poly.pdbx_strand_id
1 'polypeptide(L)'
;MCPLGQLPYKTEDLAQQLLRPAPRDRISAQDALLHPYFSTLPPPLMHLRDTVSIFKVPGVRLETEARDIFSPGRRMKPSLAPLTKCW
;
A
#
# COMPACT_ATOMS: atom_id res chain seq x y z
N MET A 1 11.97 21.39 10.26
CA MET A 1 12.11 20.11 9.54
C MET A 1 12.06 20.42 8.05
N CYS A 2 13.00 19.91 7.25
CA CYS A 2 12.98 20.14 5.80
C CYS A 2 11.78 19.41 5.20
N PRO A 3 10.97 20.06 4.33
CA PRO A 3 9.89 19.38 3.66
C PRO A 3 10.47 18.26 2.78
N LEU A 4 9.86 17.08 2.84
CA LEU A 4 10.31 15.89 2.10
C LEU A 4 10.20 16.06 0.58
N GLY A 5 9.54 17.12 0.11
CA GLY A 5 9.56 17.58 -1.27
C GLY A 5 8.81 16.64 -2.21
N GLN A 6 7.85 17.18 -2.98
CA GLN A 6 7.10 16.49 -4.04
C GLN A 6 6.13 15.37 -3.58
N LEU A 7 5.98 15.12 -2.28
CA LEU A 7 5.03 14.11 -1.78
C LEU A 7 3.63 14.71 -1.55
N PRO A 8 2.56 13.93 -1.73
CA PRO A 8 1.24 14.31 -1.23
C PRO A 8 1.28 14.58 0.27
N TYR A 9 0.51 15.57 0.72
CA TYR A 9 0.50 16.03 2.12
C TYR A 9 0.37 14.89 3.14
N LYS A 10 -0.59 13.97 2.94
CA LYS A 10 -0.80 12.82 3.83
C LYS A 10 0.41 11.87 3.89
N THR A 11 1.15 11.75 2.79
CA THR A 11 2.35 10.91 2.71
C THR A 11 3.50 11.56 3.48
N GLU A 12 3.69 12.86 3.29
CA GLU A 12 4.71 13.62 3.98
C GLU A 12 4.46 13.64 5.50
N ASP A 13 3.22 13.89 5.92
CA ASP A 13 2.84 13.91 7.34
C ASP A 13 3.16 12.57 8.03
N LEU A 14 2.74 11.44 7.45
CA LEU A 14 3.06 10.12 7.99
C LEU A 14 4.57 9.90 8.07
N ALA A 15 5.31 10.26 7.00
CA ALA A 15 6.75 10.10 6.96
C ALA A 15 7.46 10.94 8.03
N GLN A 16 7.02 12.17 8.29
CA GLN A 16 7.57 13.02 9.34
C GLN A 16 7.31 12.45 10.75
N GLN A 17 6.16 11.80 10.96
CA GLN A 17 5.83 11.14 12.22
C GLN A 17 6.62 9.84 12.43
N LEU A 18 6.95 9.11 11.36
CA LEU A 18 7.80 7.92 11.41
C LEU A 18 9.30 8.26 11.56
N LEU A 19 9.76 9.32 10.91
CA LEU A 19 11.17 9.69 10.81
C LEU A 19 11.59 10.72 11.86
N ARG A 20 11.01 10.65 13.06
CA ARG A 20 11.41 11.52 14.18
C ARG A 20 12.84 11.18 14.65
N PRO A 21 13.68 12.19 14.96
CA PRO A 21 15.06 11.97 15.42
C PRO A 21 15.14 11.12 16.69
N ALA A 22 14.29 11.41 17.68
CA ALA A 22 14.20 10.60 18.88
C ALA A 22 13.25 9.41 18.64
N PRO A 23 13.66 8.16 18.91
CA PRO A 23 12.83 6.98 18.67
C PRO A 23 11.50 7.01 19.43
N ARG A 24 11.49 7.56 20.64
CA ARG A 24 10.30 7.68 21.50
C ARG A 24 9.23 8.64 20.97
N ASP A 25 9.61 9.54 20.07
CA ASP A 25 8.68 10.52 19.48
C ASP A 25 8.05 10.00 18.19
N ARG A 26 8.48 8.82 17.69
CA ARG A 26 7.94 8.22 16.47
C ARG A 26 6.52 7.69 16.73
N ILE A 27 5.66 7.81 15.72
CA ILE A 27 4.34 7.19 15.76
C ILE A 27 4.44 5.66 15.92
N SER A 28 3.54 5.07 16.69
CA SER A 28 3.46 3.61 16.85
C SER A 28 2.95 2.96 15.57
N ALA A 29 3.19 1.65 15.39
CA ALA A 29 2.64 0.92 14.25
C ALA A 29 1.10 0.93 14.23
N GLN A 30 0.48 0.82 15.41
CA GLN A 30 -0.98 0.82 15.54
C GLN A 30 -1.58 2.17 15.15
N ASP A 31 -0.97 3.27 15.60
CA ASP A 31 -1.43 4.62 15.26
C ASP A 31 -1.16 4.93 13.78
N ALA A 32 -0.04 4.47 13.23
CA ALA A 32 0.29 4.65 11.82
C ALA A 32 -0.74 3.98 10.89
N LEU A 33 -1.26 2.80 11.26
CA LEU A 33 -2.32 2.14 10.48
C LEU A 33 -3.63 2.95 10.42
N LEU A 34 -3.91 3.76 11.44
CA LEU A 34 -5.07 4.65 11.50
C LEU A 34 -4.84 5.99 10.76
N HIS A 35 -3.64 6.22 10.25
CA HIS A 35 -3.29 7.49 9.60
C HIS A 35 -4.09 7.71 8.30
N PRO A 36 -4.51 8.96 7.98
CA PRO A 36 -5.25 9.27 6.76
C PRO A 36 -4.57 8.90 5.43
N TYR A 37 -3.27 8.58 5.47
CA TYR A 37 -2.53 8.04 4.33
C TYR A 37 -3.15 6.74 3.82
N PHE A 38 -3.64 5.88 4.71
CA PHE A 38 -4.28 4.61 4.37
C PHE A 38 -5.77 4.73 4.04
N SER A 39 -6.33 5.95 3.92
CA SER A 39 -7.76 6.16 3.69
C SER A 39 -8.28 5.62 2.34
N THR A 40 -7.38 5.28 1.41
CA THR A 40 -7.72 4.67 0.12
C THR A 40 -7.87 3.15 0.21
N LEU A 41 -7.44 2.53 1.31
CA LEU A 41 -7.58 1.09 1.52
C LEU A 41 -9.00 0.75 2.04
N PRO A 42 -9.53 -0.42 1.70
CA PRO A 42 -10.84 -0.84 2.18
C PRO A 42 -10.88 -0.94 3.71
N PRO A 43 -11.94 -0.44 4.38
CA PRO A 43 -12.09 -0.50 5.85
C PRO A 43 -11.93 -1.89 6.49
N PRO A 44 -12.34 -3.02 5.85
CA PRO A 44 -12.14 -4.35 6.40
C PRO A 44 -10.66 -4.71 6.64
N LEU A 45 -9.73 -4.09 5.91
CA LEU A 45 -8.30 -4.37 6.03
C LEU A 45 -7.79 -4.07 7.45
N MET A 46 -8.31 -3.03 8.10
CA MET A 46 -7.90 -2.60 9.44
C MET A 46 -8.40 -3.53 10.57
N HIS A 47 -9.30 -4.47 10.26
CA HIS A 47 -9.92 -5.38 11.24
C HIS A 47 -9.68 -6.86 10.89
N LEU A 48 -8.69 -7.14 10.04
CA LEU A 48 -8.31 -8.51 9.70
C LEU A 48 -7.69 -9.21 10.90
N ARG A 49 -7.88 -10.53 10.98
CA ARG A 49 -7.15 -11.36 11.94
C ARG A 49 -5.69 -11.48 11.48
N ASP A 50 -4.77 -11.58 12.42
CA ASP A 50 -3.32 -11.61 12.17
C ASP A 50 -2.87 -12.67 11.15
N THR A 51 -3.58 -13.80 11.07
CA THR A 51 -3.27 -14.92 10.17
C THR A 51 -3.92 -14.82 8.78
N VAL A 52 -4.75 -13.80 8.55
CA VAL A 52 -5.49 -13.62 7.30
C VAL A 52 -4.73 -12.65 6.39
N SER A 53 -4.43 -13.12 5.17
CA SER A 53 -3.79 -12.27 4.16
C SER A 53 -4.69 -11.11 3.72
N ILE A 54 -4.10 -9.91 3.55
CA ILE A 54 -4.78 -8.72 3.04
C ILE A 54 -5.38 -8.90 1.65
N PHE A 55 -4.83 -9.81 0.82
CA PHE A 55 -5.33 -10.08 -0.53
C PHE A 55 -6.65 -10.87 -0.55
N LYS A 56 -7.13 -11.34 0.61
CA LYS A 56 -8.48 -11.89 0.74
C LYS A 56 -9.55 -10.80 0.80
N VAL A 57 -9.17 -9.53 1.04
CA VAL A 57 -10.12 -8.41 1.08
C VAL A 57 -10.49 -8.01 -0.34
N PRO A 58 -11.79 -7.99 -0.70
CA PRO A 58 -12.24 -7.49 -2.00
C PRO A 58 -11.76 -6.06 -2.23
N GLY A 59 -11.20 -5.80 -3.42
CA GLY A 59 -10.66 -4.48 -3.80
C GLY A 59 -9.17 -4.30 -3.48
N VAL A 60 -8.54 -5.24 -2.76
CA VAL A 60 -7.09 -5.21 -2.51
C VAL A 60 -6.36 -6.06 -3.53
N ARG A 61 -5.53 -5.43 -4.36
CA ARG A 61 -4.75 -6.08 -5.41
C ARG A 61 -3.38 -5.42 -5.51
N LEU A 62 -2.40 -6.16 -6.04
CA LEU A 62 -1.11 -5.59 -6.42
C LEU A 62 -1.23 -4.96 -7.80
N GLU A 63 -0.76 -3.73 -7.93
CA GLU A 63 -0.56 -3.08 -9.23
C GLU A 63 0.68 -3.62 -9.92
N THR A 64 0.71 -3.54 -11.25
CA THR A 64 1.89 -3.98 -12.01
C THR A 64 2.99 -2.92 -11.92
N GLU A 65 4.18 -3.32 -11.48
CA GLU A 65 5.35 -2.44 -11.43
C GLU A 65 5.74 -1.96 -12.84
N ALA A 66 5.90 -0.64 -13.00
CA ALA A 66 6.27 -0.06 -14.31
C ALA A 66 7.68 -0.45 -14.77
N ARG A 67 8.56 -0.81 -13.82
CA ARG A 67 9.96 -1.20 -14.08
C ARG A 67 10.35 -2.31 -13.11
N ASP A 68 10.07 -3.55 -13.50
CA ASP A 68 10.63 -4.69 -12.78
C ASP A 68 12.13 -4.79 -13.08
N ILE A 69 12.95 -4.18 -12.22
CA ILE A 69 14.43 -4.22 -12.29
C ILE A 69 14.91 -5.68 -12.21
N PHE A 70 14.14 -6.56 -11.57
CA PHE A 70 14.47 -7.97 -11.39
C PHE A 70 13.90 -8.87 -12.50
N SER A 71 12.99 -8.35 -13.33
CA SER A 71 12.42 -9.05 -14.50
C SER A 71 12.34 -8.15 -15.75
N PRO A 72 13.46 -7.69 -16.33
CA PRO A 72 13.46 -6.82 -17.50
C PRO A 72 12.83 -7.46 -18.76
N GLY A 73 12.58 -8.77 -18.74
CA GLY A 73 12.05 -9.55 -19.87
C GLY A 73 10.58 -9.96 -19.77
N ARG A 74 9.83 -9.61 -18.71
CA ARG A 74 8.39 -9.92 -18.65
C ARG A 74 7.61 -8.97 -19.55
N ARG A 75 7.65 -9.23 -20.86
CA ARG A 75 6.61 -8.75 -21.77
C ARG A 75 5.31 -9.46 -21.36
N MET A 76 4.41 -8.78 -20.65
CA MET A 76 3.07 -9.31 -20.45
C MET A 76 2.46 -9.55 -21.83
N LYS A 77 2.19 -10.81 -22.14
CA LYS A 77 1.22 -11.12 -23.20
C LYS A 77 -0.09 -10.51 -22.72
N PRO A 78 -0.77 -9.65 -23.49
CA PRO A 78 -2.13 -9.25 -23.15
C PRO A 78 -2.92 -10.54 -23.00
N SER A 79 -3.49 -10.77 -21.82
CA SER A 79 -4.37 -11.91 -21.59
C SER A 79 -5.63 -11.69 -22.42
N LEU A 80 -5.58 -12.03 -23.71
CA LEU A 80 -6.74 -12.24 -24.57
C LEU A 80 -7.38 -13.59 -24.22
N ALA A 81 -7.73 -13.77 -22.95
CA ALA A 81 -8.61 -14.86 -22.54
C ALA A 81 -10.01 -14.27 -22.45
N PRO A 82 -10.95 -14.64 -23.34
CA PRO A 82 -12.33 -14.22 -23.24
C PRO A 82 -12.88 -14.60 -21.88
N LEU A 83 -13.51 -13.64 -21.21
CA LEU A 83 -14.37 -13.87 -20.06
C LEU A 83 -15.61 -14.66 -20.54
N THR A 84 -15.46 -15.95 -20.77
CA THR A 84 -16.60 -16.84 -20.98
C THR A 84 -16.85 -17.59 -19.69
N LYS A 85 -17.89 -17.13 -19.00
CA LYS A 85 -18.98 -17.91 -18.38
C LYS A 85 -18.72 -19.42 -18.30
N CYS A 86 -18.86 -19.98 -17.09
CA CYS A 86 -19.54 -21.24 -16.83
C CYS A 86 -19.80 -21.38 -15.33
N TRP A 87 -21.10 -21.31 -15.00
CA TRP A 87 -21.88 -21.90 -13.91
C TRP A 87 -21.29 -21.92 -12.49
#